data_AF-A0A914UVS0-F1
#
_entry.id   AF-A0A914UVS0-F1
#
_cell.length_a   1.000
_cell.length_b   1.000
_cell.length_c   1.000
_cell.angle_alpha   90.00
_cell.angle_beta   90.00
_cell.angle_gamma   90.00
#
_symmetry.space_group_name_H-M   'P 1'
#
loop_
_entity.id
_entity.type
_entity.pdbx_description
1 polymer ?
#
loop_
_entity_poly.entity_id
_entity_poly.type
_entity_poly.pdbx_seq_one_letter_code
_entity_poly.pdbx_strand_id
1 'polypeptide(L)'
;MATDAAASCAICSATKNELYICPKCQVKYCSLACYRDEKHQQCSEQFYRQCVESELSGKRTDRPLNEDLNRMMMGHAGRSGIPLVEDGDSDDCDDISDDGYIAEVVSDAKGQLDNADEGDLDRKLVSLGVGTEFDSLLAALTPSERRRFEQLAEEYETEQSGLTQSVFSKQRLN
;
A
#
# COMPACT_ATOMS: atom_id res chain seq x y z
N MET A 1 26.17 -45.08 -12.60
CA MET A 1 24.96 -44.42 -12.07
C MET A 1 25.03 -42.94 -12.47
N ALA A 2 23.87 -42.36 -12.78
CA ALA A 2 23.62 -41.21 -13.66
C ALA A 2 24.60 -40.02 -13.59
N THR A 3 24.99 -39.53 -14.77
CA THR A 3 25.65 -38.23 -14.99
C THR A 3 24.67 -37.11 -14.67
N ASP A 4 24.93 -36.38 -13.58
CA ASP A 4 24.23 -35.13 -13.25
C ASP A 4 24.60 -34.08 -14.30
N ALA A 5 23.83 -34.00 -15.38
CA ALA A 5 24.02 -33.01 -16.41
C ALA A 5 23.63 -31.65 -15.82
N ALA A 6 24.63 -30.88 -15.39
CA ALA A 6 24.47 -29.53 -14.86
C ALA A 6 23.50 -28.73 -15.75
N ALA A 7 22.29 -28.53 -15.26
CA ALA A 7 21.28 -27.86 -16.03
C ALA A 7 21.67 -26.38 -16.15
N SER A 8 21.55 -25.82 -17.35
CA SER A 8 21.81 -24.40 -17.59
C SER A 8 20.53 -23.58 -17.47
N CYS A 9 20.66 -22.38 -16.94
CA CYS A 9 19.57 -21.40 -16.96
C CYS A 9 19.30 -20.97 -18.41
N ALA A 10 18.04 -21.01 -18.86
CA ALA A 10 17.68 -20.60 -20.22
C ALA A 10 17.82 -19.08 -20.49
N ILE A 11 18.10 -18.29 -19.45
CA ILE A 11 18.06 -16.82 -19.49
C ILE A 11 19.48 -16.25 -19.50
N CYS A 12 20.28 -16.62 -18.50
CA CYS A 12 21.68 -16.19 -18.38
C CYS A 12 22.69 -17.26 -18.84
N SER A 13 22.24 -18.44 -19.28
CA SER A 13 23.08 -19.57 -19.70
C SER A 13 24.06 -20.09 -18.65
N ALA A 14 23.98 -19.61 -17.41
CA ALA A 14 24.82 -20.08 -16.31
C ALA A 14 24.42 -21.49 -15.91
N THR A 15 25.42 -22.36 -15.74
CA THR A 15 25.26 -23.70 -15.19
C THR A 15 25.14 -23.61 -13.67
N LYS A 16 24.03 -24.10 -13.12
CA LYS A 16 23.84 -24.24 -11.66
C LYS A 16 23.19 -25.58 -11.34
N ASN A 17 23.51 -26.11 -10.16
CA ASN A 17 22.97 -27.40 -9.71
C ASN A 17 21.47 -27.29 -9.34
N GLU A 18 21.00 -26.11 -8.95
CA GLU A 18 19.61 -25.85 -8.58
C GLU A 18 18.99 -24.83 -9.53
N LEU A 19 18.01 -25.27 -10.32
CA LEU A 19 17.21 -24.41 -11.20
C LEU A 19 15.75 -24.48 -10.80
N TYR A 20 15.12 -23.31 -10.73
CA TYR A 20 13.68 -23.15 -10.56
C TYR A 20 12.98 -23.28 -11.90
N ILE A 21 11.73 -23.75 -11.91
CA ILE A 21 10.92 -23.97 -13.11
C ILE A 21 9.71 -23.06 -13.05
N CYS A 22 9.46 -22.27 -14.10
CA CYS A 22 8.25 -21.46 -14.17
C CYS A 22 7.02 -22.36 -14.42
N PRO A 23 5.95 -22.29 -13.61
CA PRO A 23 4.77 -23.14 -13.79
C PRO A 23 3.96 -22.81 -15.05
N LYS A 24 4.12 -21.61 -15.63
CA LYS A 24 3.38 -21.19 -16.83
C LYS A 24 4.04 -21.67 -18.13
N CYS A 25 5.36 -21.48 -18.26
CA CYS A 25 6.09 -21.73 -19.50
C CYS A 25 7.15 -22.85 -19.38
N GLN A 26 7.31 -23.45 -18.19
CA GLN A 26 8.27 -24.53 -17.90
C GLN A 26 9.76 -24.18 -18.13
N VAL A 27 10.08 -22.90 -18.26
CA VAL A 27 11.46 -22.41 -18.42
C VAL A 27 12.24 -22.57 -17.12
N LYS A 28 13.47 -23.07 -17.22
CA LYS A 28 14.40 -23.24 -16.09
C LYS A 28 15.24 -21.97 -15.88
N TYR A 29 15.21 -21.43 -14.66
CA TYR A 29 15.92 -20.21 -14.28
C TYR A 29 16.66 -20.37 -12.95
N CYS A 30 17.77 -19.63 -12.77
CA CYS A 30 18.66 -19.85 -11.62
C CYS A 30 18.51 -18.83 -10.48
N SER A 31 17.72 -17.77 -10.67
CA SER A 31 17.52 -16.70 -9.68
C SER A 31 16.30 -15.85 -10.02
N LEU A 32 15.80 -15.08 -9.05
CA LEU A 32 14.74 -14.10 -9.27
C LEU A 32 15.12 -13.03 -10.30
N ALA A 33 16.39 -12.67 -10.42
CA ALA A 33 16.87 -11.76 -11.45
C ALA A 33 16.61 -12.33 -12.86
N CYS A 34 16.88 -13.62 -13.05
CA CYS A 34 16.55 -14.29 -14.31
C CYS A 34 15.03 -14.40 -14.51
N TYR A 35 14.26 -14.64 -13.46
CA TYR A 35 12.79 -14.68 -13.56
C TYR A 35 12.18 -13.35 -14.05
N ARG A 36 12.79 -12.22 -13.69
CA ARG A 36 12.38 -10.84 -14.05
C ARG A 36 13.06 -10.28 -15.31
N ASP A 37 13.90 -11.07 -15.97
CA ASP A 37 14.64 -10.66 -17.15
C ASP A 37 13.72 -10.46 -18.36
N GLU A 38 14.13 -9.64 -19.33
CA GLU A 38 13.36 -9.34 -20.56
C GLU A 38 12.92 -10.62 -21.29
N LYS A 39 13.75 -11.66 -21.26
CA LYS A 39 13.44 -12.96 -21.89
C LYS A 39 12.28 -13.71 -21.25
N HIS A 40 11.89 -13.36 -20.02
CA HIS A 40 10.82 -14.01 -19.25
C HIS A 40 9.77 -13.01 -18.71
N GLN A 41 9.75 -11.78 -19.24
CA GLN A 41 8.86 -10.70 -18.78
C GLN A 41 7.38 -11.06 -18.85
N GLN A 42 6.93 -11.72 -19.93
CA GLN A 42 5.51 -12.01 -20.12
C GLN A 42 4.90 -12.86 -19.00
N CYS A 43 5.65 -13.81 -18.45
CA CYS A 43 5.18 -14.65 -17.35
C CYS A 43 5.33 -13.93 -16.00
N SER A 44 6.39 -13.16 -15.80
CA SER A 44 6.59 -12.40 -14.55
C SER A 44 5.57 -11.27 -14.41
N GLU A 45 5.29 -10.53 -15.47
CA GLU A 45 4.32 -9.42 -15.45
C GLU A 45 2.90 -9.91 -15.22
N GLN A 46 2.49 -11.01 -15.85
CA GLN A 46 1.18 -11.60 -15.57
C GLN A 46 1.04 -12.02 -14.11
N PHE A 47 2.10 -12.57 -13.52
CA PHE A 47 2.09 -12.94 -12.11
C PHE A 47 1.95 -11.69 -11.23
N TYR A 48 2.76 -10.65 -11.45
CA TYR A 48 2.63 -9.39 -10.70
C TYR A 48 1.27 -8.75 -10.86
N ARG A 49 0.75 -8.69 -12.08
CA ARG A 49 -0.58 -8.15 -12.37
C ARG A 49 -1.66 -8.91 -11.62
N GLN A 50 -1.63 -10.24 -11.65
CA GLN A 50 -2.59 -11.07 -10.92
C GLN A 50 -2.50 -10.86 -9.41
N CYS A 51 -1.30 -10.75 -8.86
CA CYS A 51 -1.11 -10.43 -7.43
C CYS A 51 -1.73 -9.07 -7.09
N VAL A 52 -1.43 -8.03 -7.87
CA VAL A 52 -1.96 -6.67 -7.66
C VAL A 52 -3.49 -6.65 -7.82
N GLU A 53 -4.05 -7.28 -8.84
CA GLU A 53 -5.49 -7.39 -9.04
C GLU A 53 -6.18 -8.15 -7.90
N SER A 54 -5.55 -9.19 -7.36
CA SER A 54 -6.08 -9.95 -6.21
C SER A 54 -6.11 -9.10 -4.94
N GLU A 55 -5.04 -8.36 -4.67
CA GLU A 55 -4.96 -7.42 -3.54
C GLU A 55 -5.97 -6.27 -3.65
N LEU A 56 -6.13 -5.70 -4.84
CA LEU A 56 -7.08 -4.61 -5.09
C LEU A 56 -8.54 -5.10 -5.07
N SER A 57 -8.81 -6.32 -5.56
CA SER A 57 -10.15 -6.90 -5.53
C SER A 57 -10.58 -7.31 -4.13
N GLY A 58 -9.65 -7.78 -3.28
CA GLY A 58 -9.88 -8.01 -1.85
C GLY A 58 -10.17 -6.72 -1.06
N LYS A 59 -9.71 -5.56 -1.56
CA LYS A 59 -9.94 -4.23 -0.99
C LYS A 59 -11.13 -3.49 -1.59
N ARG A 60 -11.98 -4.15 -2.39
CA ARG A 60 -13.25 -3.57 -2.84
C ARG A 60 -14.13 -3.30 -1.63
N THR A 61 -14.06 -2.07 -1.12
CA THR A 61 -15.12 -1.51 -0.31
C THR A 61 -16.37 -1.49 -1.19
N ASP A 62 -17.42 -2.20 -0.78
CA ASP A 62 -18.76 -2.20 -1.40
C ASP A 62 -19.47 -0.84 -1.30
N ARG A 63 -18.72 0.26 -1.24
CA ARG A 63 -19.24 1.62 -1.27
C ARG A 63 -18.97 2.18 -2.66
N PRO A 64 -20.02 2.58 -3.37
CA PRO A 64 -19.84 3.17 -4.69
C PRO A 64 -19.11 4.51 -4.45
N LEU A 65 -17.87 4.58 -4.92
CA LEU A 65 -16.91 5.66 -4.64
C LEU A 65 -17.44 7.04 -5.08
N ASN A 66 -18.36 7.01 -6.06
CA ASN A 66 -19.13 8.15 -6.53
C ASN A 66 -20.09 8.73 -5.48
N GLU A 67 -20.68 7.94 -4.60
CA GLU A 67 -21.74 8.38 -3.68
C GLU A 67 -21.17 9.04 -2.41
N ASP A 68 -19.96 8.64 -1.99
CA ASP A 68 -19.19 9.35 -0.96
C ASP A 68 -18.64 10.69 -1.47
N LEU A 69 -18.12 10.72 -2.71
CA LEU A 69 -17.62 11.93 -3.34
C LEU A 69 -18.76 12.96 -3.58
N ASN A 70 -19.91 12.50 -4.07
CA ASN A 70 -21.07 13.37 -4.32
C ASN A 70 -21.68 13.92 -3.02
N ARG A 71 -21.61 13.16 -1.91
CA ARG A 71 -22.08 13.61 -0.59
C ARG A 71 -21.19 14.68 0.03
N MET A 72 -19.88 14.65 -0.21
CA MET A 72 -18.96 15.70 0.25
C MET A 72 -19.12 17.00 -0.56
N MET A 73 -19.57 16.91 -1.82
CA MET A 73 -19.79 18.06 -2.70
C MET A 73 -21.12 18.81 -2.40
N MET A 74 -22.17 18.12 -1.94
CA MET A 74 -23.46 18.75 -1.56
C MET A 74 -23.50 19.32 -0.12
N GLY A 75 -22.50 19.04 0.72
CA GLY A 75 -22.51 19.39 2.15
C GLY A 75 -22.27 20.88 2.48
N HIS A 76 -21.91 21.71 1.51
CA HIS A 76 -21.57 23.13 1.73
C HIS A 76 -22.71 24.13 1.42
N ALA A 77 -23.89 23.67 0.98
CA ALA A 77 -24.99 24.55 0.57
C ALA A 77 -25.87 25.09 1.73
N GLY A 78 -25.40 25.05 2.99
CA GLY A 78 -26.30 25.20 4.14
C GLY A 78 -25.81 25.98 5.36
N ARG A 79 -24.67 26.71 5.32
CA ARG A 79 -24.21 27.46 6.50
C ARG A 79 -23.64 28.86 6.19
N SER A 80 -24.48 29.85 6.46
CA SER A 80 -24.20 31.26 6.79
C SER A 80 -23.58 32.20 5.73
N GLY A 81 -24.46 32.96 5.08
CA GLY A 81 -24.42 34.44 5.12
C GLY A 81 -23.27 35.17 4.40
N ILE A 82 -23.20 35.07 3.07
CA ILE A 82 -22.43 35.99 2.23
C ILE A 82 -23.40 36.61 1.19
N PRO A 83 -23.44 37.94 0.98
CA PRO A 83 -24.35 38.56 0.00
C PRO A 83 -24.05 38.09 -1.42
N LEU A 84 -25.12 37.84 -2.19
CA LEU A 84 -25.03 37.59 -3.63
C LEU A 84 -24.52 38.85 -4.32
N VAL A 85 -23.31 38.77 -4.88
CA VAL A 85 -22.88 39.65 -5.97
C VAL A 85 -23.25 38.95 -7.27
N GLU A 86 -24.27 39.49 -7.96
CA GLU A 86 -24.50 39.20 -9.37
C GLU A 86 -23.54 40.06 -10.18
N ASP A 87 -22.37 39.54 -10.48
CA ASP A 87 -21.56 40.02 -11.60
C ASP A 87 -21.04 38.78 -12.34
N GLY A 88 -21.47 38.66 -13.59
CA GLY A 88 -21.08 37.58 -14.46
C GLY A 88 -19.64 37.76 -14.88
N ASP A 89 -18.79 36.83 -14.48
CA ASP A 89 -17.70 36.33 -15.30
C ASP A 89 -17.79 34.81 -15.23
N SER A 90 -17.96 34.20 -16.41
CA SER A 90 -17.72 32.78 -16.56
C SER A 90 -16.22 32.61 -16.43
N ASP A 91 -15.72 32.48 -15.19
CA ASP A 91 -14.38 32.00 -14.95
C ASP A 91 -14.33 30.60 -15.55
N ASP A 92 -13.74 30.54 -16.74
CA ASP A 92 -13.16 29.35 -17.32
C ASP A 92 -12.23 28.79 -16.24
N CYS A 93 -12.75 27.89 -15.42
CA CYS A 93 -11.92 27.09 -14.55
C CYS A 93 -11.17 26.16 -15.49
N ASP A 94 -10.08 26.70 -16.06
CA ASP A 94 -9.02 25.91 -16.65
C ASP A 94 -8.71 24.82 -15.62
N ASP A 95 -9.17 23.60 -15.93
CA ASP A 95 -8.84 22.37 -15.23
C ASP A 95 -7.35 22.09 -15.50
N ILE A 96 -6.51 22.96 -14.93
CA ILE A 96 -5.11 22.67 -14.75
C ILE A 96 -5.07 21.71 -13.55
N SER A 97 -5.35 20.44 -13.82
CA SER A 97 -4.70 19.36 -13.07
C SER A 97 -3.19 19.48 -13.31
N ASP A 98 -2.57 20.50 -12.72
CA ASP A 98 -1.13 20.59 -12.62
C ASP A 98 -0.74 19.64 -11.50
N ASP A 99 -0.57 18.38 -11.88
CA ASP A 99 -0.04 17.32 -11.01
C ASP A 99 1.32 17.75 -10.40
N GLY A 100 2.01 18.71 -11.04
CA GLY A 100 3.23 19.35 -10.58
C GLY A 100 3.05 20.16 -9.31
N TYR A 101 2.10 21.10 -9.26
CA TYR A 101 1.82 21.91 -8.07
C TYR A 101 1.42 21.05 -6.86
N ILE A 102 0.57 20.04 -7.06
CA ILE A 102 0.17 19.13 -5.97
C ILE A 102 1.38 18.32 -5.48
N ALA A 103 2.21 17.81 -6.40
CA ALA A 103 3.43 17.09 -6.04
C ALA A 103 4.42 17.98 -5.28
N GLU A 104 4.54 19.27 -5.65
CA GLU A 104 5.41 20.24 -4.99
C GLU A 104 4.94 20.55 -3.56
N VAL A 105 3.65 20.85 -3.37
CA VAL A 105 3.05 21.09 -2.04
C VAL A 105 3.17 19.85 -1.14
N VAL A 106 2.96 18.65 -1.70
CA VAL A 106 3.13 17.40 -0.93
C VAL A 106 4.59 17.17 -0.57
N SER A 107 5.53 17.48 -1.47
CA SER A 107 6.96 17.36 -1.17
C SER A 107 7.41 18.33 -0.07
N ASP A 108 6.88 19.56 -0.09
CA ASP A 108 7.19 20.59 0.90
C ASP A 108 6.59 20.24 2.27
N ALA A 109 5.33 19.81 2.30
CA ALA A 109 4.67 19.31 3.52
C ALA A 109 5.38 18.08 4.09
N LYS A 110 5.82 17.15 3.24
CA LYS A 110 6.61 16.00 3.66
C LYS A 110 7.97 16.42 4.21
N GLY A 111 8.64 17.38 3.58
CA GLY A 111 9.88 17.96 4.08
C GLY A 111 9.71 18.59 5.47
N GLN A 112 8.59 19.26 5.72
CA GLN A 112 8.29 19.82 7.06
C GLN A 112 8.05 18.73 8.12
N LEU A 113 7.49 17.58 7.74
CA LEU A 113 7.31 16.43 8.64
C LEU A 113 8.63 15.68 8.88
N ASP A 114 9.46 15.50 7.86
CA ASP A 114 10.78 14.86 7.96
C ASP A 114 11.76 15.72 8.78
N ASN A 115 11.51 17.04 8.88
CA ASN A 115 12.26 17.98 9.72
C ASN A 115 11.60 18.26 11.09
N ALA A 116 10.50 17.57 11.42
CA ALA A 116 9.94 17.65 12.78
C ALA A 116 10.93 16.97 13.74
N ASP A 117 11.64 17.78 14.52
CA ASP A 117 12.57 17.30 15.54
C ASP A 117 11.84 16.34 16.49
N GLU A 118 12.39 15.15 16.74
CA GLU A 118 11.83 14.18 17.70
C GLU A 118 11.58 14.85 19.06
N GLY A 119 12.41 15.84 19.41
CA GLY A 119 12.24 16.67 20.59
C GLY A 119 10.95 17.51 20.62
N ASP A 120 10.43 17.95 19.46
CA ASP A 120 9.17 18.69 19.39
C ASP A 120 7.96 17.76 19.50
N LEU A 121 8.07 16.52 19.00
CA LEU A 121 7.07 15.48 19.24
C LEU A 121 7.02 15.11 20.72
N ASP A 122 8.18 14.95 21.38
CA ASP A 122 8.28 14.68 22.81
C ASP A 122 7.68 15.81 23.65
N ARG A 123 8.03 17.07 23.33
CA ARG A 123 7.43 18.24 24.00
C ARG A 123 5.92 18.27 23.85
N LYS A 124 5.39 17.90 22.68
CA LYS A 124 3.96 17.87 22.41
C LYS A 124 3.25 16.74 23.16
N LEU A 125 3.85 15.56 23.21
CA LEU A 125 3.35 14.41 23.98
C LEU A 125 3.31 14.76 25.48
N VAL A 126 4.39 15.30 26.01
CA VAL A 126 4.48 15.75 27.41
C VAL A 126 3.46 16.86 27.71
N SER A 127 3.24 17.79 26.78
CA SER A 127 2.22 18.86 26.93
C SER A 127 0.80 18.31 26.95
N LEU A 128 0.55 17.17 26.31
CA LEU A 128 -0.72 16.44 26.36
C LEU A 128 -0.82 15.51 27.58
N GLY A 129 0.20 15.48 28.44
CA GLY A 129 0.27 14.62 29.63
C GLY A 129 0.58 13.16 29.30
N VAL A 130 1.05 12.88 28.08
CA VAL A 130 1.45 11.56 27.63
C VAL A 130 2.97 11.47 27.72
N GLY A 131 3.46 10.53 28.53
CA GLY A 131 4.90 10.27 28.62
C GLY A 131 5.47 9.72 27.31
N THR A 132 6.79 9.72 27.19
CA THR A 132 7.49 9.13 26.03
C THR A 132 7.74 7.63 26.23
N GLU A 133 7.48 7.11 27.43
CA GLU A 133 7.55 5.69 27.72
C GLU A 133 6.42 4.88 27.06
N PHE A 134 6.77 3.68 26.60
CA PHE A 134 5.88 2.77 25.88
C PHE A 134 4.55 2.52 26.62
N ASP A 135 4.61 2.28 27.93
CA ASP A 135 3.42 1.99 28.73
C ASP A 135 2.49 3.21 28.85
N SER A 136 3.03 4.43 28.93
CA SER A 136 2.23 5.67 28.96
C SER A 136 1.60 5.96 27.61
N LEU A 137 2.32 5.72 26.51
CA LEU A 137 1.77 5.84 25.17
C LEU A 137 0.62 4.85 24.97
N LEU A 138 0.79 3.59 25.35
CA LEU A 138 -0.25 2.57 25.24
C LEU A 138 -1.45 2.83 26.17
N ALA A 139 -1.19 3.38 27.36
CA ALA A 139 -2.23 3.76 28.32
C ALA A 139 -3.07 4.97 27.86
N ALA A 140 -2.47 5.87 27.07
CA ALA A 140 -3.15 7.05 26.53
C ALA A 140 -4.15 6.72 25.41
N LEU A 141 -4.03 5.56 24.74
CA LEU A 141 -5.00 5.12 23.74
C LEU A 141 -6.34 4.73 24.38
N THR A 142 -7.43 5.09 23.72
CA THR A 142 -8.77 4.59 24.10
C THR A 142 -8.86 3.07 23.91
N PRO A 143 -9.80 2.37 24.58
CA PRO A 143 -9.96 0.92 24.41
C PRO A 143 -10.21 0.49 22.97
N SER A 144 -10.90 1.33 22.18
CA SER A 144 -11.13 1.12 20.75
C SER A 144 -9.88 1.28 19.91
N GLU A 145 -9.04 2.28 20.21
CA GLU A 145 -7.80 2.53 19.49
C GLU A 145 -6.75 1.46 19.81
N ARG A 146 -6.65 1.06 21.09
CA ARG A 146 -5.75 -0.02 21.51
C ARG A 146 -6.08 -1.32 20.79
N ARG A 147 -7.35 -1.70 20.72
CA ARG A 147 -7.79 -2.91 20.00
C ARG A 147 -7.43 -2.84 18.51
N ARG A 148 -7.58 -1.67 17.90
CA ARG A 148 -7.19 -1.47 16.50
C ARG A 148 -5.68 -1.58 16.31
N PHE A 149 -4.90 -1.03 17.24
CA PHE A 149 -3.44 -1.15 17.25
C PHE A 149 -3.00 -2.61 17.42
N GLU A 150 -3.59 -3.35 18.34
CA GLU A 150 -3.34 -4.79 18.52
C GLU A 150 -3.66 -5.60 17.26
N GLN A 151 -4.79 -5.31 16.61
CA GLN A 151 -5.14 -5.96 15.33
C GLN A 151 -4.13 -5.69 14.23
N LEU A 152 -3.66 -4.44 14.09
CA LEU A 152 -2.64 -4.08 13.12
C LEU A 152 -1.28 -4.73 13.42
N ALA A 153 -0.93 -4.85 14.70
CA ALA A 153 0.29 -5.54 15.12
C ALA A 153 0.22 -7.04 14.77
N GLU A 154 -0.92 -7.70 15.04
CA GLU A 154 -1.16 -9.10 14.67
C GLU A 154 -1.11 -9.29 13.15
N GLU A 155 -1.74 -8.39 12.37
CA GLU A 155 -1.69 -8.40 10.91
C GLU A 155 -0.24 -8.28 10.40
N TYR A 156 0.53 -7.32 10.91
CA TYR A 156 1.94 -7.13 10.57
C TYR A 156 2.80 -8.36 10.92
N GLU A 157 2.59 -8.97 12.09
CA GLU A 157 3.28 -10.21 12.47
C GLU A 157 2.92 -11.38 11.55
N THR A 158 1.65 -11.49 11.13
CA THR A 158 1.23 -12.53 10.19
C THR A 158 1.83 -12.33 8.79
N GLU A 159 1.96 -11.07 8.34
CA GLU A 159 2.63 -10.72 7.09
C GLU A 159 4.13 -11.04 7.13
N GLN A 160 4.83 -10.65 8.21
CA GLN A 160 6.26 -10.90 8.37
C GLN A 160 6.60 -12.39 8.56
N SER A 161 5.73 -13.14 9.23
CA SER A 161 5.91 -14.58 9.43
C SER A 161 5.53 -15.42 8.21
N GLY A 162 4.87 -14.83 7.21
CA GLY A 162 4.42 -15.53 6.00
C GLY A 162 3.29 -16.55 6.25
N LEU A 163 2.69 -16.56 7.46
CA LEU A 163 1.60 -17.49 7.82
C LEU A 163 0.25 -17.14 7.16
N THR A 164 0.12 -15.96 6.55
CA THR A 164 -1.09 -15.55 5.82
C THR A 164 -1.36 -16.40 4.57
N GLN A 165 -0.38 -17.18 4.09
CA GLN A 165 -0.52 -18.14 3.00
C GLN A 165 -0.68 -19.59 3.49
N SER A 166 -1.55 -19.82 4.48
CA SER A 166 -1.92 -21.19 4.83
C SER A 166 -2.84 -21.80 3.77
N VAL A 167 -2.33 -22.78 3.03
CA VAL A 167 -3.07 -23.62 2.06
C VAL A 167 -4.11 -24.52 2.75
N PHE A 168 -4.11 -24.57 4.09
CA PHE A 168 -5.10 -25.28 4.89
C PHE A 168 -6.24 -24.34 5.30
N SER A 169 -6.98 -23.83 4.31
CA SER A 169 -8.29 -23.26 4.61
C SER A 169 -9.20 -24.40 5.10
N LYS A 170 -9.61 -24.31 6.38
CA LYS A 170 -10.62 -25.21 6.96
C LYS A 170 -11.90 -25.09 6.12
N GLN A 171 -12.15 -26.08 5.26
CA GLN A 171 -13.46 -26.28 4.66
C GLN A 171 -14.49 -26.34 5.79
N ARG A 172 -15.28 -25.29 5.94
CA ARG A 172 -16.54 -25.38 6.67
C ARG A 172 -17.46 -26.23 5.83
N LEU A 173 -17.56 -27.50 6.20
CA LEU A 173 -18.64 -28.38 5.77
C LEU A 173 -19.96 -27.76 6.24
N ASN A 174 -20.75 -27.28 5.29
CA ASN A 174 -22.21 -27.18 5.40
C ASN A 174 -22.77 -27.73 4.09
#